data_AF-A0A1B9LB34-F1
#
_entry.id   AF-A0A1B9LB34-F1
#
_cell.length_a   1.000
_cell.length_b   1.000
_cell.length_c   1.000
_cell.angle_alpha   90.00
_cell.angle_beta   90.00
_cell.angle_gamma   90.00
#
_symmetry.space_group_name_H-M   'P 1'
#
loop_
_entity.id
_entity.type
_entity.pdbx_description
1 polymer ?
#
loop_
_entity_poly.entity_id
_entity_poly.type
_entity_poly.pdbx_seq_one_letter_code
_entity_poly.pdbx_strand_id
1 'polypeptide(L)'
;MKGILYLISINILCVSFGLKAEEITLESLQATEGAVLNCMEKQLNLRIYGETYRLKIVVSKRKDLFEVLSNTEYYNIPIGYHDENLKSETVFTVENKYFIKNKEIISAVSLDSMYKKNANDDLSILSDAISEAHENQKCLSWDF
;
A
#
# COMPACT_ATOMS: atom_id res chain seq x y z
N MET A 1 39.14 49.80 -16.71
CA MET A 1 39.07 48.57 -15.90
C MET A 1 37.97 47.68 -16.46
N LYS A 2 38.34 46.49 -16.95
CA LYS A 2 37.46 45.40 -17.39
C LYS A 2 37.26 44.42 -16.22
N GLY A 3 36.08 43.79 -16.13
CA GLY A 3 35.78 42.65 -15.24
C GLY A 3 34.31 42.69 -14.79
N ILE A 4 33.34 42.11 -15.52
CA ILE A 4 32.91 40.68 -15.49
C ILE A 4 32.38 40.32 -14.09
N LEU A 5 31.06 40.38 -13.85
CA LEU A 5 30.02 39.34 -14.05
C LEU A 5 29.82 38.45 -12.80
N TYR A 6 28.56 38.38 -12.37
CA TYR A 6 27.87 37.36 -11.54
C TYR A 6 28.38 37.06 -10.12
N LEU A 7 27.45 37.15 -9.17
CA LEU A 7 27.11 36.00 -8.34
C LEU A 7 25.67 36.15 -7.86
N ILE A 8 24.81 35.41 -8.54
CA ILE A 8 23.45 35.07 -8.13
C ILE A 8 23.57 34.41 -6.76
N SER A 9 23.13 35.11 -5.71
CA SER A 9 22.93 34.51 -4.40
C SER A 9 21.67 33.67 -4.51
N ILE A 10 21.90 32.39 -4.72
CA ILE A 10 20.94 31.29 -4.70
C ILE A 10 20.01 31.47 -3.49
N ASN A 11 18.78 31.89 -3.74
CA ASN A 11 17.66 31.62 -2.84
C ASN A 11 17.42 30.11 -2.92
N ILE A 12 18.15 29.32 -2.13
CA ILE A 12 17.68 28.00 -1.73
C ILE A 12 16.44 28.27 -0.88
N LEU A 13 15.29 28.31 -1.55
CA LEU A 13 14.02 27.99 -0.94
C LEU A 13 14.19 26.57 -0.38
N CYS A 14 14.55 26.47 0.90
CA CYS A 14 14.22 25.31 1.70
C CYS A 14 12.69 25.27 1.77
N VAL A 15 12.06 24.75 0.71
CA VAL A 15 10.69 24.28 0.79
C VAL A 15 10.75 23.14 1.78
N SER A 16 10.37 23.43 3.01
CA SER A 16 10.01 22.44 4.01
C SER A 16 8.81 21.66 3.46
N PHE A 17 9.10 20.64 2.65
CA PHE A 17 8.14 19.61 2.29
C PHE A 17 7.80 18.89 3.59
N GLY A 18 6.77 19.36 4.28
CA GLY A 18 6.06 18.48 5.21
C GLY A 18 5.65 17.26 4.38
N LEU A 19 6.21 16.09 4.70
CA LEU A 19 5.92 14.81 4.07
C LEU A 19 4.43 14.51 4.27
N LYS A 20 3.60 15.04 3.38
CA LYS A 20 2.19 14.73 3.32
C LYS A 20 2.05 13.32 2.78
N ALA A 21 1.15 12.57 3.40
CA ALA A 21 0.66 11.31 2.87
C ALA A 21 0.26 11.51 1.40
N GLU A 22 0.77 10.64 0.54
CA GLU A 22 0.44 10.64 -0.87
C GLU A 22 -0.58 9.54 -1.14
N GLU A 23 -1.81 9.94 -1.43
CA GLU A 23 -2.91 9.03 -1.75
C GLU A 23 -3.10 8.94 -3.26
N ILE A 24 -3.28 7.72 -3.76
CA ILE A 24 -3.51 7.41 -5.17
C ILE A 24 -4.59 6.33 -5.29
N THR A 25 -5.52 6.54 -6.22
CA THR A 25 -6.47 5.52 -6.67
C THR A 25 -5.79 4.66 -7.73
N LEU A 26 -5.88 3.34 -7.60
CA LEU A 26 -5.26 2.38 -8.50
C LEU A 26 -6.32 1.84 -9.44
N GLU A 27 -6.05 1.93 -10.73
CA GLU A 27 -6.94 1.54 -11.82
C GLU A 27 -6.61 0.14 -12.36
N SER A 28 -5.35 -0.33 -12.23
CA SER A 28 -4.93 -1.61 -12.79
C SER A 28 -5.16 -2.80 -11.86
N LEU A 29 -5.19 -2.58 -10.54
CA LEU A 29 -5.52 -3.63 -9.57
C LEU A 29 -6.99 -4.04 -9.73
N GLN A 30 -7.21 -5.31 -10.05
CA GLN A 30 -8.54 -5.88 -10.25
C GLN A 30 -9.37 -5.84 -8.97
N ALA A 31 -10.11 -4.75 -8.80
CA ALA A 31 -11.07 -4.52 -7.75
C ALA A 31 -12.36 -4.08 -8.42
N THR A 32 -13.48 -4.74 -8.13
CA THR A 32 -14.77 -4.38 -8.72
C THR A 32 -15.24 -3.00 -8.25
N GLU A 33 -14.79 -2.56 -7.06
CA GLU A 33 -15.21 -1.30 -6.42
C GLU A 33 -14.04 -0.33 -6.19
N GLY A 34 -12.82 -0.70 -6.59
CA GLY A 34 -11.63 0.15 -6.58
C GLY A 34 -10.56 -0.20 -5.55
N ALA A 35 -9.39 0.41 -5.73
CA ALA A 35 -8.24 0.25 -4.85
C ALA A 35 -7.57 1.60 -4.57
N VAL A 36 -7.06 1.78 -3.35
CA VAL A 36 -6.43 3.02 -2.89
C VAL A 36 -5.13 2.70 -2.18
N LEU A 37 -4.05 3.34 -2.59
CA LEU A 37 -2.76 3.29 -1.95
C LEU A 37 -2.45 4.63 -1.28
N ASN A 38 -1.98 4.58 -0.05
CA ASN A 38 -1.52 5.75 0.69
C ASN A 38 -0.09 5.51 1.19
N CYS A 39 0.83 6.35 0.73
CA CYS A 39 2.25 6.27 1.01
C CYS A 39 2.69 7.38 1.96
N MET A 40 3.34 6.98 3.05
CA MET A 40 4.02 7.86 4.01
C MET A 40 5.49 7.45 4.09
N GLU A 41 6.35 8.23 4.74
CA GLU A 41 7.80 7.95 4.79
C GLU A 41 8.14 6.54 5.33
N LYS A 42 7.37 6.05 6.32
CA LYS A 42 7.64 4.79 7.03
C LYS A 42 6.47 3.82 7.05
N GLN A 43 5.34 4.21 6.46
CA GLN A 43 4.15 3.39 6.38
C GLN A 43 3.51 3.49 5.00
N LEU A 44 3.06 2.35 4.48
CA LEU A 44 2.26 2.27 3.27
C LEU A 44 0.97 1.52 3.61
N ASN A 45 -0.16 2.03 3.15
CA ASN A 45 -1.48 1.45 3.37
C ASN A 45 -2.15 1.21 2.02
N LEU A 46 -2.35 -0.04 1.65
CA LEU A 46 -3.14 -0.44 0.49
C LEU A 46 -4.52 -0.92 0.96
N ARG A 47 -5.57 -0.43 0.30
CA ARG A 47 -6.94 -0.90 0.50
C ARG A 47 -7.53 -1.30 -0.83
N ILE A 48 -8.11 -2.49 -0.88
CA ILE A 48 -8.79 -3.02 -2.05
C ILE A 48 -10.22 -3.35 -1.65
N TYR A 49 -11.17 -2.87 -2.44
CA TYR A 49 -12.59 -3.08 -2.23
C TYR A 49 -13.14 -3.97 -3.35
N GLY A 50 -13.57 -5.17 -2.98
CA GLY A 50 -14.36 -6.03 -3.86
C GLY A 50 -15.84 -5.92 -3.54
N GLU A 51 -16.68 -6.63 -4.30
CA GLU A 51 -18.12 -6.67 -4.04
C GLU A 51 -18.42 -7.25 -2.66
N THR A 52 -17.79 -8.38 -2.31
CA THR A 52 -18.06 -9.15 -1.08
C THR A 52 -16.84 -9.28 -0.16
N TYR A 53 -15.79 -8.49 -0.39
CA TYR A 53 -14.60 -8.52 0.44
C TYR A 53 -13.92 -7.14 0.55
N ARG A 54 -13.15 -6.95 1.62
CA ARG A 54 -12.23 -5.82 1.78
C ARG A 54 -10.88 -6.33 2.21
N LEU A 55 -9.84 -5.97 1.46
CA LEU A 55 -8.46 -6.25 1.81
C LEU A 55 -7.79 -4.96 2.26
N LYS A 56 -7.11 -5.02 3.40
CA LYS A 56 -6.26 -3.94 3.90
C LYS A 56 -4.87 -4.50 4.17
N ILE A 57 -3.88 -3.97 3.46
CA ILE A 57 -2.46 -4.28 3.70
C ILE A 57 -1.78 -3.04 4.26
N VAL A 58 -1.12 -3.19 5.40
CA VAL A 58 -0.31 -2.16 6.05
C VAL A 58 1.14 -2.63 6.08
N VAL A 59 2.00 -1.86 5.44
CA VAL A 59 3.45 -2.09 5.41
C VAL A 59 4.13 -1.04 6.29
N SER A 60 4.97 -1.47 7.22
CA SER A 60 5.79 -0.61 8.08
C SER A 60 7.27 -0.81 7.79
N LYS A 61 7.96 0.25 7.38
CA LYS A 61 9.40 0.24 7.05
C LYS A 61 10.24 0.46 8.30
N ARG A 62 11.17 -0.45 8.57
CA ARG A 62 12.21 -0.34 9.60
C ARG A 62 13.57 -0.66 8.98
N LYS A 63 14.28 0.37 8.52
CA LYS A 63 15.54 0.25 7.77
C LYS A 63 15.34 -0.55 6.46
N ASP A 64 15.94 -1.74 6.39
CA ASP A 64 15.90 -2.72 5.29
C ASP A 64 14.86 -3.83 5.50
N LEU A 65 14.08 -3.75 6.57
CA LEU A 65 13.03 -4.71 6.90
C LEU A 65 11.66 -4.05 6.79
N PHE A 66 10.72 -4.76 6.17
CA PHE A 66 9.32 -4.37 6.12
C PHE A 66 8.48 -5.35 6.91
N GLU A 67 7.70 -4.85 7.86
CA GLU A 67 6.64 -5.62 8.49
C GLU A 67 5.36 -5.40 7.72
N VAL A 68 4.70 -6.49 7.31
CA VAL A 68 3.41 -6.45 6.63
C VAL A 68 2.34 -7.06 7.49
N LEU A 69 1.24 -6.33 7.64
CA LEU A 69 -0.01 -6.77 8.25
C LEU A 69 -1.09 -6.71 7.19
N SER A 70 -1.65 -7.85 6.85
CA SER A 70 -2.75 -7.99 5.90
C SER A 70 -4.00 -8.48 6.62
N ASN A 71 -5.13 -7.87 6.33
CA ASN A 71 -6.44 -8.25 6.85
C ASN A 71 -7.45 -8.27 5.70
N THR A 72 -8.04 -9.44 5.45
CA THR A 72 -9.14 -9.62 4.50
C THR A 72 -10.41 -9.95 5.23
N GLU A 73 -11.41 -9.10 5.09
CA GLU A 73 -12.77 -9.34 5.56
C GLU A 73 -13.63 -9.83 4.40
N TYR A 74 -14.37 -10.90 4.63
CA TYR A 74 -15.37 -11.43 3.69
C TYR A 74 -16.77 -11.22 4.24
N TYR A 75 -17.68 -10.89 3.34
CA TYR A 75 -19.05 -10.52 3.65
C TYR A 75 -20.01 -11.55 3.05
N ASN A 76 -21.10 -11.84 3.75
CA ASN A 76 -22.15 -12.76 3.30
C ASN A 76 -22.86 -12.31 2.01
N ILE A 77 -22.95 -11.01 1.77
CA ILE A 77 -23.59 -10.37 0.61
C ILE A 77 -22.79 -9.12 0.21
N PRO A 78 -23.03 -8.55 -0.99
CA PRO A 78 -22.31 -7.38 -1.45
C PRO A 78 -22.31 -6.23 -0.44
N ILE A 79 -21.16 -5.57 -0.32
CA ILE A 79 -20.93 -4.45 0.57
C ILE A 79 -21.83 -3.29 0.14
N GLY A 80 -22.60 -2.75 1.07
CA GLY A 80 -23.56 -1.68 0.76
C GLY A 80 -24.85 -2.17 0.11
N TYR A 81 -25.06 -3.49 -0.01
CA TYR A 81 -26.38 -4.02 -0.33
C TYR A 81 -27.38 -3.62 0.77
N HIS A 82 -28.48 -3.01 0.35
CA HIS A 82 -29.53 -2.53 1.24
C HIS A 82 -30.86 -3.20 0.89
N ASP A 83 -31.25 -4.17 1.72
CA ASP A 83 -32.59 -4.69 1.84
C ASP A 83 -32.98 -4.63 3.33
N GLU A 84 -34.24 -4.40 3.64
CA GLU A 84 -34.71 -4.28 5.03
C GLU A 84 -34.46 -5.54 5.88
N ASN A 85 -34.36 -6.72 5.24
CA ASN A 85 -34.16 -8.01 5.88
C ASN A 85 -32.75 -8.59 5.70
N LEU A 86 -31.91 -8.02 4.83
CA LEU A 86 -30.57 -8.51 4.54
C LEU A 86 -29.53 -7.39 4.70
N LYS A 87 -28.57 -7.63 5.60
CA LYS A 87 -27.44 -6.73 5.84
C LYS A 87 -26.15 -7.44 5.50
N SER A 88 -25.22 -6.68 4.93
CA SER A 88 -23.84 -7.11 4.75
C SER A 88 -23.19 -7.21 6.12
N GLU A 89 -22.76 -8.42 6.46
CA GLU A 89 -22.11 -8.76 7.72
C GLU A 89 -20.81 -9.49 7.42
N THR A 90 -19.77 -9.21 8.21
CA THR A 90 -18.50 -9.92 8.11
C THR A 90 -18.69 -11.35 8.59
N VAL A 91 -18.46 -12.32 7.71
CA VAL A 91 -18.61 -13.75 8.01
C VAL A 91 -17.28 -14.44 8.27
N PHE A 92 -16.18 -13.87 7.76
CA PHE A 92 -14.86 -14.46 7.88
C PHE A 92 -13.78 -13.39 7.77
N THR A 93 -12.71 -13.56 8.52
CA THR A 93 -11.57 -12.65 8.55
C THR A 93 -10.29 -13.46 8.44
N VAL A 94 -9.40 -13.05 7.53
CA VAL A 94 -8.07 -13.63 7.35
C VAL A 94 -7.03 -12.57 7.69
N GLU A 95 -6.26 -12.83 8.74
CA GLU A 95 -5.15 -11.98 9.14
C GLU A 95 -3.82 -12.66 8.83
N ASN A 96 -2.91 -11.94 8.17
CA ASN A 96 -1.55 -12.38 7.94
C ASN A 96 -0.56 -11.35 8.48
N LYS A 97 0.48 -11.85 9.15
CA LYS A 97 1.66 -11.06 9.51
C LYS A 97 2.89 -11.73 8.95
N TYR A 98 3.68 -10.96 8.20
CA TYR A 98 4.92 -11.44 7.62
C TYR A 98 5.93 -10.31 7.43
N PHE A 99 7.16 -10.69 7.09
CA PHE A 99 8.27 -9.77 6.95
C PHE A 99 8.93 -9.91 5.58
N ILE A 100 9.19 -8.78 4.94
CA ILE A 100 9.91 -8.71 3.66
C ILE A 100 11.27 -8.09 3.91
N LYS A 101 12.29 -8.68 3.30
CA LYS A 101 13.64 -8.12 3.22
C LYS A 101 14.22 -8.44 1.86
N ASN A 102 14.72 -7.42 1.15
CA ASN A 102 15.29 -7.57 -0.20
C ASN A 102 14.31 -8.26 -1.17
N LYS A 103 13.04 -7.82 -1.22
CA LYS A 103 11.98 -8.40 -2.06
C LYS A 103 11.59 -9.86 -1.75
N GLU A 104 12.09 -10.43 -0.65
CA GLU A 104 11.79 -11.81 -0.25
C GLU A 104 11.06 -11.86 1.09
N ILE A 105 10.09 -12.77 1.20
CA ILE A 105 9.42 -13.06 2.48
C ILE A 105 10.35 -13.91 3.34
N ILE A 106 10.89 -13.32 4.40
CA ILE A 106 11.87 -13.98 5.28
C ILE A 106 11.24 -14.64 6.51
N SER A 107 9.99 -14.29 6.83
CA SER A 107 9.24 -14.89 7.92
C SER A 107 7.75 -14.59 7.74
N ALA A 108 6.91 -15.62 7.62
CA ALA A 108 5.48 -15.52 7.90
C ALA A 108 5.26 -16.06 9.32
N VAL A 109 4.45 -15.38 10.15
CA VAL A 109 4.23 -15.77 11.56
C VAL A 109 3.66 -17.20 11.69
N SER A 110 3.11 -17.75 10.60
CA SER A 110 2.74 -19.16 10.46
C SER A 110 3.49 -19.80 9.29
N LEU A 111 4.16 -20.93 9.54
CA LEU A 111 4.85 -21.75 8.52
C LEU A 111 3.90 -22.66 7.72
N ASP A 112 2.60 -22.57 7.99
CA ASP A 112 1.59 -23.30 7.22
C ASP A 112 1.55 -22.80 5.76
N SER A 113 1.40 -23.73 4.82
CA SER A 113 1.48 -23.47 3.38
C SER A 113 0.44 -22.47 2.89
N MET A 114 -0.73 -22.40 3.52
CA MET A 114 -1.77 -21.43 3.20
C MET A 114 -1.33 -20.00 3.53
N TYR A 115 -0.69 -19.80 4.69
CA TYR A 115 -0.20 -18.47 5.10
C TYR A 115 0.95 -18.00 4.24
N LYS A 116 1.85 -18.92 3.84
CA LYS A 116 2.92 -18.59 2.89
C LYS A 116 2.36 -18.19 1.53
N LYS A 117 1.34 -18.88 1.05
CA LYS A 117 0.65 -18.52 -0.19
C LYS A 117 0.03 -17.12 -0.08
N ASN A 118 -0.74 -16.86 0.98
CA ASN A 118 -1.36 -15.56 1.21
C ASN A 118 -0.31 -14.43 1.25
N ALA A 119 0.82 -14.63 1.93
CA ALA A 119 1.89 -13.64 1.97
C ALA A 119 2.51 -13.37 0.59
N ASN A 120 2.67 -14.40 -0.25
CA ASN A 120 3.15 -14.22 -1.64
C ASN A 120 2.13 -13.47 -2.49
N ASP A 121 0.84 -13.82 -2.36
CA ASP A 121 -0.25 -13.17 -3.09
C ASP A 121 -0.33 -11.67 -2.71
N ASP A 122 -0.26 -11.36 -1.41
CA ASP A 122 -0.21 -10.00 -0.89
C ASP A 122 1.04 -9.23 -1.38
N LEU A 123 2.22 -9.88 -1.44
CA LEU A 123 3.45 -9.28 -1.97
C LEU A 123 3.33 -8.95 -3.47
N SER A 124 2.71 -9.84 -4.26
CA SER A 124 2.44 -9.58 -5.68
C SER A 124 1.56 -8.35 -5.85
N ILE A 125 0.44 -8.31 -5.11
CA ILE A 125 -0.51 -7.18 -5.13
C ILE A 125 0.19 -5.87 -4.74
N LEU A 126 1.01 -5.88 -3.69
CA LEU A 126 1.78 -4.71 -3.26
C LEU A 126 2.79 -4.26 -4.33
N SER A 127 3.45 -5.19 -5.00
CA SER A 127 4.40 -4.89 -6.08
C SER A 127 3.71 -4.20 -7.26
N ASP A 128 2.55 -4.70 -7.65
CA ASP A 128 1.74 -4.11 -8.74
C ASP A 128 1.26 -2.70 -8.35
N ALA A 129 0.72 -2.55 -7.13
CA ALA A 129 0.27 -1.26 -6.59
C ALA A 129 1.35 -0.18 -6.60
N ILE A 130 2.57 -0.52 -6.15
CA ILE A 130 3.70 0.40 -6.10
C ILE A 130 4.18 0.71 -7.53
N SER A 131 4.21 -0.29 -8.41
CA SER A 131 4.62 -0.09 -9.81
C SER A 131 3.69 0.90 -10.51
N GLU A 132 2.37 0.72 -10.40
CA GLU A 132 1.39 1.66 -10.93
C GLU A 132 1.54 3.06 -10.33
N ALA A 133 1.75 3.15 -9.01
CA ALA A 133 1.99 4.44 -8.37
C ALA A 133 3.25 5.13 -8.92
N HIS A 134 4.34 4.39 -9.12
CA HIS A 134 5.57 4.92 -9.71
C HIS A 134 5.37 5.41 -11.14
N GLU A 135 4.61 4.69 -11.97
CA GLU A 135 4.23 5.15 -13.31
C GLU A 135 3.51 6.50 -13.27
N ASN A 136 2.66 6.69 -12.26
CA ASN A 136 1.96 7.94 -11.98
C ASN A 136 2.82 9.01 -11.27
N GLN A 137 4.13 8.80 -11.12
CA GLN A 137 5.05 9.69 -10.39
C GLN A 137 4.66 9.88 -8.92
N LYS A 138 4.10 8.84 -8.31
CA LYS A 138 3.65 8.78 -6.92
C LYS A 138 4.40 7.69 -6.16
N CYS A 139 4.44 7.78 -4.83
CA CYS A 139 5.01 6.80 -3.90
C CYS A 139 6.51 6.45 -4.11
N LEU A 140 7.28 7.27 -4.84
CA LEU A 140 8.67 7.00 -5.30
C LEU A 140 9.71 6.67 -4.20
N SER A 141 9.36 6.80 -2.92
CA SER A 141 10.21 6.46 -1.78
C SER A 141 10.08 4.99 -1.32
N TRP A 142 9.17 4.24 -1.96
CA TRP A 142 8.85 2.86 -1.63
C TRP A 142 9.42 1.89 -2.66
N ASP A 143 10.23 0.94 -2.19
CA ASP A 143 10.67 -0.26 -2.89
C ASP A 143 10.92 -1.34 -1.82
N PHE A 144 10.76 -2.62 -2.18
CA PHE A 144 10.88 -3.76 -1.27
C PHE A 144 12.28 -4.42 -1.26
#